data_AF-A0A848EH08-F1
#
_entry.id   AF-A0A848EH08-F1
#
_cell.length_a   1.000
_cell.length_b   1.000
_cell.length_c   1.000
_cell.angle_alpha   90.00
_cell.angle_beta   90.00
_cell.angle_gamma   90.00
#
_symmetry.space_group_name_H-M   'P 1'
#
loop_
_entity.id
_entity.type
_entity.pdbx_description
1 polymer ?
#
loop_
_entity_poly.entity_id
_entity_poly.type
_entity_poly.pdbx_seq_one_letter_code
_entity_poly.pdbx_strand_id
1 'polypeptide(L)'
;MADPFGFKPDMDVFKMFADFKMPNMPAMPDMEAVATAQRKNIEALSAANRVALEGAQAVARRHMEILQSSVAEMTEAMKSLASAEAPQDKAAKQAELAKSTYEKAVANLQEIADLIQRSNSEAISLLNKRFTEAMDEVKGLMAKAKK
;
A
#
# COMPACT_ATOMS: atom_id res chain seq x y z
N MET A 1 31.54 -19.27 47.06
CA MET A 1 31.58 -18.95 45.62
C MET A 1 30.17 -18.57 45.22
N ALA A 2 29.95 -17.31 44.82
CA ALA A 2 28.67 -16.81 44.37
C ALA A 2 28.72 -16.69 42.83
N ASP A 3 27.70 -17.21 42.15
CA ASP A 3 27.53 -17.06 40.71
C ASP A 3 27.22 -15.59 40.36
N PRO A 4 28.02 -14.92 39.52
CA PRO A 4 27.84 -13.49 39.23
C PRO A 4 26.80 -13.20 38.13
N PHE A 5 26.14 -14.20 37.56
CA PHE A 5 25.13 -14.03 36.50
C PHE A 5 23.89 -14.92 36.68
N GLY A 6 23.41 -15.06 37.91
CA GLY A 6 22.13 -15.72 38.21
C GLY A 6 20.93 -14.85 37.83
N PHE A 7 20.59 -14.77 36.55
CA PHE A 7 19.29 -14.23 36.11
C PHE A 7 18.21 -15.26 36.48
N LYS A 8 17.35 -14.94 37.45
CA LYS A 8 16.15 -15.73 37.76
C LYS A 8 14.97 -15.13 37.00
N PRO A 9 14.42 -15.78 35.97
CA PRO A 9 13.35 -15.22 35.12
C PRO A 9 11.94 -15.50 35.66
N ASP A 10 11.78 -15.64 36.99
CA ASP A 10 10.51 -16.08 37.60
C ASP A 10 9.91 -15.02 38.54
N MET A 11 10.24 -13.75 38.33
CA MET A 11 9.34 -12.68 38.75
C MET A 11 8.14 -12.72 37.81
N ASP A 12 7.23 -13.62 38.14
CA ASP A 12 5.94 -13.88 37.51
C ASP A 12 5.25 -12.52 37.30
N VAL A 13 5.48 -11.93 36.13
CA VAL A 13 5.03 -10.58 35.75
C VAL A 13 3.52 -10.47 35.92
N PHE A 14 2.82 -11.59 35.82
CA PHE A 14 1.40 -11.75 36.06
C PHE A 14 1.03 -11.61 37.55
N LYS A 15 1.81 -12.16 38.49
CA LYS A 15 1.66 -11.91 39.93
C LYS A 15 2.03 -10.49 40.32
N MET A 16 3.10 -9.95 39.75
CA MET A 16 3.49 -8.56 40.03
C MET A 16 2.41 -7.57 39.55
N PHE A 17 1.71 -7.87 38.44
CA PHE A 17 0.55 -7.11 37.96
C PHE A 17 -0.70 -7.33 38.81
N ALA A 18 -0.93 -8.56 39.29
CA ALA A 18 -2.07 -8.91 40.15
C ALA A 18 -1.97 -8.33 41.57
N ASP A 19 -0.75 -8.22 42.11
CA ASP A 19 -0.46 -7.57 43.39
C ASP A 19 -0.43 -6.04 43.25
N PHE A 20 -0.22 -5.51 42.04
CA PHE A 20 -0.44 -4.10 41.70
C PHE A 20 -1.92 -3.78 41.46
N LYS A 21 -2.82 -4.40 42.24
CA LYS A 21 -4.19 -3.90 42.39
C LYS A 21 -4.14 -2.57 43.13
N MET A 22 -3.87 -1.51 42.36
CA MET A 22 -4.03 -0.13 42.80
C MET A 22 -5.51 0.06 43.17
N PRO A 23 -5.84 0.43 44.42
CA PRO A 23 -7.21 0.55 44.89
C PRO A 23 -8.08 1.58 44.15
N ASN A 24 -7.50 2.33 43.19
CA ASN A 24 -8.15 3.31 42.33
C ASN A 24 -7.92 3.10 40.82
N MET A 25 -7.47 1.91 40.37
CA MET A 25 -7.42 1.66 38.92
C MET A 25 -8.83 1.31 38.41
N PRO A 26 -9.36 2.01 37.37
CA PRO A 26 -10.60 1.59 36.73
C PRO A 26 -10.47 0.14 36.24
N ALA A 27 -11.59 -0.59 36.22
CA ALA A 27 -11.66 -1.99 35.80
C ALA A 27 -10.76 -2.25 34.58
N MET A 28 -9.92 -3.29 34.66
CA MET A 28 -9.07 -3.72 33.54
C MET A 28 -9.90 -3.72 32.25
N PRO A 29 -9.43 -3.08 31.17
CA PRO A 29 -10.18 -3.03 29.93
C PRO A 29 -10.53 -4.45 29.48
N ASP A 30 -11.73 -4.62 28.94
CA ASP A 30 -12.24 -5.89 28.41
C ASP A 30 -11.19 -6.53 27.48
N MET A 31 -10.48 -7.54 27.99
CA MET A 31 -9.33 -8.15 27.31
C MET A 31 -9.74 -8.83 26.01
N GLU A 32 -10.99 -9.29 25.91
CA GLU A 32 -11.55 -9.85 24.68
C GLU A 32 -11.77 -8.76 23.62
N ALA A 33 -12.24 -7.59 24.05
CA ALA A 33 -12.38 -6.42 23.18
C ALA A 33 -11.02 -5.94 22.67
N VAL A 34 -9.99 -5.91 23.54
CA VAL A 34 -8.62 -5.56 23.13
C VAL A 34 -8.06 -6.58 22.14
N ALA A 35 -8.21 -7.88 22.40
CA ALA A 35 -7.74 -8.92 21.50
C ALA A 35 -8.42 -8.85 20.12
N THR A 36 -9.73 -8.58 20.10
CA THR A 36 -10.51 -8.40 18.87
C THR A 36 -10.06 -7.15 18.10
N ALA A 37 -9.83 -6.03 18.79
CA ALA A 37 -9.33 -4.80 18.17
C ALA A 37 -7.94 -5.01 17.52
N GLN A 38 -7.05 -5.79 18.16
CA GLN A 38 -5.76 -6.15 17.59
C GLN A 38 -5.88 -7.05 16.36
N ARG A 39 -6.78 -8.05 16.39
CA ARG A 39 -7.06 -8.88 15.21
C ARG A 39 -7.50 -8.02 14.03
N LYS A 40 -8.47 -7.12 14.24
CA LYS A 40 -8.95 -6.19 13.20
C LYS A 40 -7.85 -5.25 12.67
N ASN A 41 -6.93 -4.81 13.53
CA ASN A 41 -5.77 -4.00 13.10
C ASN A 41 -4.88 -4.78 12.13
N ILE A 42 -4.56 -6.03 12.46
CA ILE A 42 -3.73 -6.90 11.62
C ILE A 42 -4.43 -7.17 10.28
N GLU A 43 -5.74 -7.43 10.30
CA GLU A 43 -6.54 -7.64 9.09
C GLU A 43 -6.52 -6.40 8.19
N ALA A 44 -6.75 -5.21 8.75
CA ALA A 44 -6.74 -3.96 7.99
C ALA A 44 -5.36 -3.66 7.39
N LEU A 45 -4.28 -3.84 8.17
CA LEU A 45 -2.90 -3.68 7.67
C LEU A 45 -2.58 -4.69 6.57
N SER A 46 -3.01 -5.94 6.73
CA SER A 46 -2.80 -6.99 5.73
C SER A 46 -3.56 -6.69 4.44
N ALA A 47 -4.80 -6.21 4.54
CA ALA A 47 -5.62 -5.82 3.39
C ALA A 47 -5.01 -4.62 2.66
N ALA A 48 -4.58 -3.57 3.38
CA ALA A 48 -3.92 -2.42 2.79
C ALA A 48 -2.60 -2.80 2.08
N ASN A 49 -1.79 -3.67 2.69
CA ASN A 49 -0.56 -4.18 2.08
C ASN A 49 -0.85 -5.00 0.81
N ARG A 50 -1.91 -5.82 0.83
CA ARG A 50 -2.33 -6.59 -0.33
C ARG A 50 -2.71 -5.67 -1.50
N VAL A 51 -3.52 -4.65 -1.25
CA VAL A 51 -3.89 -3.64 -2.27
C VAL A 51 -2.65 -2.96 -2.84
N ALA A 52 -1.72 -2.52 -1.97
CA ALA A 52 -0.47 -1.90 -2.41
C ALA A 52 0.36 -2.82 -3.32
N LEU A 53 0.48 -4.11 -2.96
CA LEU A 53 1.18 -5.12 -3.77
C LEU A 53 0.48 -5.40 -5.10
N GLU A 54 -0.85 -5.52 -5.11
CA GLU A 54 -1.63 -5.70 -6.33
C GLU A 54 -1.47 -4.49 -7.27
N GLY A 55 -1.44 -3.28 -6.72
CA GLY A 55 -1.14 -2.06 -7.47
C GLY A 55 0.27 -2.04 -8.06
N ALA A 56 1.28 -2.43 -7.28
CA ALA A 56 2.66 -2.54 -7.78
C ALA A 56 2.77 -3.57 -8.93
N GLN A 57 2.08 -4.70 -8.81
CA GLN A 57 2.00 -5.69 -9.89
C GLN A 57 1.28 -5.15 -11.13
N ALA A 58 0.20 -4.38 -10.95
CA ALA A 58 -0.51 -3.75 -12.05
C ALA A 58 0.39 -2.76 -12.81
N VAL A 59 1.15 -1.92 -12.10
CA VAL A 59 2.13 -1.00 -12.69
C VAL A 59 3.21 -1.78 -13.45
N ALA A 60 3.77 -2.84 -12.85
CA ALA A 60 4.79 -3.66 -13.50
C ALA A 60 4.27 -4.33 -14.80
N ARG A 61 3.06 -4.89 -14.75
CA ARG A 61 2.39 -5.45 -15.94
C ARG A 61 2.21 -4.40 -17.02
N ARG A 62 1.71 -3.22 -16.66
CA ARG A 62 1.49 -2.13 -17.61
C ARG A 62 2.79 -1.63 -18.24
N HIS A 63 3.86 -1.52 -17.45
CA HIS A 63 5.17 -1.16 -17.96
C HIS A 63 5.69 -2.17 -19.00
N MET A 64 5.48 -3.48 -18.78
CA MET A 64 5.85 -4.51 -19.74
C MET A 64 5.04 -4.45 -21.04
N GLU A 65 3.74 -4.16 -20.97
CA GLU A 65 2.89 -3.95 -22.14
C GLU A 65 3.36 -2.75 -22.97
N ILE A 66 3.71 -1.64 -22.33
CA ILE A 66 4.25 -0.44 -22.98
C ILE A 66 5.55 -0.79 -23.71
N LEU A 67 6.45 -1.57 -23.08
CA LEU A 67 7.69 -2.01 -23.72
C LEU A 67 7.44 -2.88 -24.95
N GLN A 68 6.52 -3.85 -24.88
CA GLN A 68 6.17 -4.68 -26.03
C GLN A 68 5.58 -3.85 -27.18
N SER A 69 4.68 -2.92 -26.88
CA SER A 69 4.12 -2.00 -27.88
C SER A 69 5.21 -1.15 -28.51
N SER A 70 6.14 -0.63 -27.71
CA SER A 70 7.22 0.25 -28.18
C SER A 70 8.15 -0.45 -29.17
N VAL A 71 8.47 -1.74 -28.95
CA VAL A 71 9.29 -2.53 -29.88
C VAL A 71 8.59 -2.76 -31.22
N ALA A 72 7.30 -3.09 -31.19
CA ALA A 72 6.49 -3.27 -32.40
C ALA A 72 6.41 -1.96 -33.20
N GLU A 73 6.15 -0.84 -32.51
CA GLU A 73 6.06 0.49 -33.11
C GLU A 73 7.38 0.94 -33.72
N MET A 74 8.51 0.68 -33.04
CA MET A 74 9.83 1.02 -33.57
C MET A 74 10.12 0.26 -34.88
N THR A 75 9.72 -1.01 -34.95
CA THR A 75 9.86 -1.82 -36.17
C THR A 75 9.04 -1.24 -37.33
N GLU A 76 7.81 -0.81 -37.04
CA GLU A 76 6.92 -0.21 -38.03
C GLU A 76 7.41 1.17 -38.49
N ALA A 77 7.90 2.00 -37.56
CA ALA A 77 8.49 3.29 -37.87
C ALA A 77 9.69 3.16 -38.82
N MET A 78 10.57 2.17 -38.59
CA MET A 78 11.70 1.91 -39.51
C MET A 78 11.23 1.51 -40.91
N LYS A 79 10.22 0.64 -41.04
CA LYS A 79 9.64 0.26 -42.34
C LYS A 79 8.99 1.45 -43.04
N SER A 80 8.25 2.28 -42.31
CA SER A 80 7.59 3.47 -42.84
C SER A 80 8.58 4.52 -43.36
N LEU A 81 9.72 4.69 -42.68
CA LEU A 81 10.79 5.58 -43.12
C LEU A 81 11.56 5.02 -44.33
N ALA A 82 11.81 3.70 -44.37
CA ALA A 82 12.50 3.05 -45.49
C ALA A 82 11.69 3.09 -46.81
N SER A 83 10.36 3.14 -46.72
CA SER A 83 9.45 3.20 -47.88
C SER A 83 9.22 4.61 -48.44
N ALA A 84 9.75 5.67 -47.80
CA ALA A 84 9.62 7.03 -48.30
C ALA A 84 10.73 7.36 -49.33
N GLU A 85 10.36 7.80 -50.52
CA GLU A 85 11.32 8.07 -51.61
C GLU A 85 11.79 9.54 -51.62
N ALA A 86 10.88 10.51 -51.47
CA ALA A 86 11.24 11.93 -51.51
C ALA A 86 11.71 12.48 -50.14
N PRO A 87 12.70 13.40 -50.11
CA PRO A 87 13.19 14.01 -48.87
C PRO A 87 12.10 14.76 -48.06
N GLN A 88 11.14 15.37 -48.76
CA GLN A 88 10.04 16.14 -48.16
C GLN A 88 9.07 15.21 -47.42
N ASP A 89 8.73 14.06 -48.03
CA ASP A 89 7.86 13.03 -47.44
C ASP A 89 8.52 12.38 -46.22
N LYS A 90 9.85 12.22 -46.24
CA LYS A 90 10.61 11.76 -45.07
C LYS A 90 10.49 12.73 -43.89
N ALA A 91 10.63 14.04 -44.15
CA ALA A 91 10.52 15.05 -43.10
C ALA A 91 9.11 15.11 -42.49
N ALA A 92 8.07 15.04 -43.33
CA ALA A 92 6.68 14.99 -42.88
C ALA A 92 6.42 13.73 -42.02
N LYS A 93 6.81 12.55 -42.49
CA LYS A 93 6.69 11.28 -41.72
C LYS A 93 7.45 11.33 -40.40
N GLN A 94 8.64 11.92 -40.34
CA GLN A 94 9.39 12.08 -39.10
C GLN A 94 8.66 12.96 -38.09
N ALA A 95 8.06 14.07 -38.55
CA ALA A 95 7.26 14.95 -37.69
C ALA A 95 6.01 14.24 -37.14
N GLU A 96 5.31 13.47 -37.97
CA GLU A 96 4.14 12.68 -37.55
C GLU A 96 4.53 11.57 -36.55
N LEU A 97 5.63 10.86 -36.80
CA LEU A 97 6.17 9.88 -35.87
C LEU A 97 6.52 10.53 -34.52
N ALA A 98 7.25 11.64 -34.54
CA ALA A 98 7.61 12.35 -33.31
C ALA A 98 6.37 12.81 -32.51
N LYS A 99 5.37 13.37 -33.20
CA LYS A 99 4.10 13.79 -32.58
C LYS A 99 3.38 12.60 -31.94
N SER A 100 3.17 11.52 -32.69
CA SER A 100 2.43 10.35 -32.22
C SER A 100 3.16 9.64 -31.06
N THR A 101 4.48 9.53 -31.11
CA THR A 101 5.29 8.99 -30.01
C THR A 101 5.16 9.84 -28.74
N TYR A 102 5.16 11.17 -28.87
CA TYR A 102 4.97 12.06 -27.72
C TYR A 102 3.59 11.91 -27.09
N GLU A 103 2.52 11.94 -27.89
CA GLU A 103 1.14 11.76 -27.41
C GLU A 103 0.97 10.42 -26.67
N LYS A 104 1.55 9.34 -27.20
CA LYS A 104 1.55 8.03 -26.55
C LYS A 104 2.35 8.01 -25.25
N ALA A 105 3.52 8.64 -25.22
CA ALA A 105 4.34 8.70 -24.01
C ALA A 105 3.60 9.41 -22.87
N VAL A 106 2.91 10.51 -23.18
CA VAL A 106 2.08 11.22 -22.20
C VAL A 106 0.92 10.34 -21.73
N ALA A 107 0.21 9.68 -22.64
CA ALA A 107 -0.90 8.79 -22.28
C ALA A 107 -0.44 7.63 -21.37
N ASN A 108 0.70 7.01 -21.69
CA ASN A 108 1.29 5.93 -20.89
C ASN A 108 1.67 6.40 -19.48
N LEU A 109 2.24 7.61 -19.35
CA LEU A 109 2.57 8.18 -18.04
C LEU A 109 1.33 8.49 -17.20
N GLN A 110 0.27 9.01 -17.83
CA GLN A 110 -1.00 9.27 -17.16
C GLN A 110 -1.62 7.97 -16.63
N GLU A 111 -1.62 6.91 -17.43
CA GLU A 111 -2.18 5.62 -17.01
C GLU A 111 -1.39 4.99 -15.84
N ILE A 112 -0.06 5.06 -15.88
CA ILE A 112 0.78 4.58 -14.77
C ILE A 112 0.51 5.42 -13.50
N ALA A 113 0.41 6.74 -13.63
CA ALA A 113 0.10 7.63 -12.51
C ALA A 113 -1.27 7.30 -11.90
N ASP A 114 -2.28 7.06 -12.74
CA ASP A 114 -3.62 6.66 -12.32
C ASP A 114 -3.60 5.33 -11.54
N LEU A 115 -2.86 4.33 -12.02
CA LEU A 115 -2.72 3.04 -11.34
C LEU A 115 -2.11 3.20 -9.94
N ILE A 116 -1.02 3.99 -9.84
CA ILE A 116 -0.35 4.26 -8.57
C ILE A 116 -1.29 5.01 -7.61
N GLN A 117 -1.95 6.06 -8.11
CA GLN A 117 -2.85 6.87 -7.30
C GLN A 117 -4.04 6.07 -6.77
N ARG A 118 -4.65 5.24 -7.61
CA ARG A 118 -5.80 4.39 -7.21
C ARG A 118 -5.39 3.40 -6.12
N SER A 119 -4.29 2.67 -6.31
CA SER A 119 -3.78 1.70 -5.32
C SER A 119 -3.51 2.37 -3.96
N ASN A 120 -2.81 3.51 -3.97
CA ASN A 120 -2.52 4.25 -2.74
C ASN A 120 -3.79 4.77 -2.07
N SER A 121 -4.73 5.31 -2.85
CA SER A 121 -6.00 5.83 -2.31
C SER A 121 -6.83 4.72 -1.67
N GLU A 122 -6.88 3.54 -2.28
CA GLU A 122 -7.63 2.41 -1.75
C GLU A 122 -7.00 1.85 -0.47
N ALA A 123 -5.66 1.69 -0.44
CA ALA A 123 -4.95 1.28 0.76
C ALA A 123 -5.15 2.26 1.92
N ILE A 124 -5.04 3.57 1.67
CA ILE A 124 -5.28 4.62 2.68
C ILE A 124 -6.74 4.61 3.15
N SER A 125 -7.70 4.39 2.26
CA SER A 125 -9.12 4.29 2.62
C SER A 125 -9.38 3.16 3.61
N LEU A 126 -8.79 1.98 3.41
CA LEU A 126 -8.88 0.85 4.33
C LEU A 126 -8.34 1.20 5.73
N LEU A 127 -7.19 1.87 5.78
CA LEU A 127 -6.58 2.28 7.05
C LEU A 127 -7.40 3.35 7.76
N ASN A 128 -7.91 4.35 7.04
CA ASN A 128 -8.77 5.40 7.59
C ASN A 128 -10.08 4.83 8.15
N LYS A 129 -10.69 3.87 7.45
CA LYS A 129 -11.86 3.15 7.94
C LYS A 129 -11.56 2.46 9.27
N ARG A 130 -10.47 1.68 9.33
CA ARG A 130 -10.09 0.99 10.57
C ARG A 130 -9.79 1.96 11.71
N PHE A 131 -9.13 3.08 11.42
CA PHE A 131 -8.85 4.11 12.41
C PHE A 131 -10.14 4.68 13.00
N THR A 132 -11.11 5.01 12.14
CA THR A 132 -12.43 5.51 12.59
C THR A 132 -13.13 4.49 13.47
N GLU A 133 -13.17 3.22 13.04
CA GLU A 133 -13.72 2.12 13.84
C GLU A 133 -13.00 1.96 15.19
N ALA A 134 -11.68 2.16 15.25
CA ALA A 134 -10.91 2.07 16.49
C ALA A 134 -11.29 3.17 17.48
N MET A 135 -11.55 4.40 16.99
CA MET A 135 -12.00 5.50 17.84
C MET A 135 -13.41 5.26 18.39
N ASP A 136 -14.30 4.66 17.60
CA ASP A 136 -15.63 4.24 18.05
C ASP A 136 -15.55 3.12 19.10
N GLU A 137 -14.65 2.15 18.92
CA GLU A 137 -14.38 1.09 19.90
C GLU A 137 -13.89 1.69 21.24
N VAL A 138 -12.94 2.65 21.22
CA VAL A 138 -12.46 3.35 22.42
C VAL A 138 -13.60 4.11 23.12
N LYS A 139 -14.43 4.84 22.36
CA LYS A 139 -15.60 5.54 22.90
C LYS A 139 -16.57 4.58 23.56
N GLY A 140 -16.82 3.41 22.95
CA GLY A 140 -17.67 2.35 23.48
C GLY A 140 -17.13 1.79 24.79
N LEU A 141 -15.83 1.51 24.88
CA LEU A 141 -15.18 1.03 26.10
C LEU A 141 -15.28 2.06 27.24
N MET A 142 -15.03 3.34 26.95
CA MET A 142 -15.15 4.41 27.93
C MET A 142 -16.59 4.62 28.44
N ALA A 143 -17.59 4.44 27.57
CA ALA A 143 -19.00 4.50 27.97
C ALA A 143 -19.39 3.33 28.88
N LYS A 144 -18.85 2.12 28.62
CA LYS A 144 -19.06 0.95 29.48
C LYS A 144 -18.37 1.09 30.85
N ALA A 145 -17.19 1.70 30.90
CA ALA A 145 -16.44 1.92 32.15
C ALA A 145 -17.07 2.97 33.09
N LYS A 146 -18.03 3.79 32.60
CA LYS A 146 -18.79 4.76 33.40
C LYS A 146 -20.07 4.18 34.04
N LYS A 147 -20.46 2.95 33.69
CA LYS A 147 -21.58 2.22 34.31
C LYS A 147 -21.07 1.28 35.39
#